data_AF-A0A5S9QQR6-F1
#
_entry.id   AF-A0A5S9QQR6-F1
#
_cell.length_a   1.000
_cell.length_b   1.000
_cell.length_c   1.000
_cell.angle_alpha   90.00
_cell.angle_beta   90.00
_cell.angle_gamma   90.00
#
_symmetry.space_group_name_H-M   'P 1'
#
loop_
_entity.id
_entity.type
_entity.pdbx_description
1 polymer ?
#
loop_
_entity_poly.entity_id
_entity_poly.type
_entity_poly.pdbx_seq_one_letter_code
_entity_poly.pdbx_strand_id
1 'polypeptide(L)'
;MTYRREGRPGGYTEAALKSMGADYDEHNPTSRQLRRRRAASWRMEPLTSGHRDPWQRYNDPEPSERLVDGYRDAIAHLGFLGLTAAPRIPEMRAMWRRGGDDQRLVRMLAERWEIAA
;
A
#
# COMPACT_ATOMS: atom_id res chain seq x y z
N MET A 1 -13.40 -25.38 -43.74
CA MET A 1 -12.15 -24.62 -43.57
C MET A 1 -11.95 -24.43 -42.07
N THR A 2 -11.28 -25.37 -41.41
CA THR A 2 -11.12 -25.42 -39.94
C THR A 2 -9.82 -24.72 -39.54
N TYR A 3 -9.94 -23.65 -38.76
CA TYR A 3 -8.78 -22.90 -38.26
C TYR A 3 -8.15 -23.66 -37.08
N ARG A 4 -7.04 -24.35 -37.35
CA ARG A 4 -6.19 -24.98 -36.31
C ARG A 4 -5.34 -23.87 -35.69
N ARG A 5 -5.72 -23.38 -34.51
CA ARG A 5 -4.86 -22.50 -33.70
C ARG A 5 -3.66 -23.32 -33.21
N GLU A 6 -2.51 -23.13 -33.84
CA GLU A 6 -1.23 -23.55 -33.28
C GLU A 6 -0.98 -22.73 -32.00
N GLY A 7 -0.87 -23.42 -30.86
CA GLY A 7 -0.58 -22.80 -29.57
C GLY A 7 0.84 -22.23 -29.59
N ARG A 8 0.98 -20.95 -29.25
CA ARG A 8 2.30 -20.33 -29.01
C ARG A 8 3.06 -21.15 -27.95
N PRO A 9 4.28 -21.63 -28.24
CA PRO A 9 5.14 -22.23 -27.24
C PRO A 9 5.78 -21.09 -26.43
N GLY A 10 5.22 -20.79 -25.26
CA GLY A 10 5.75 -19.71 -24.43
C GLY A 10 5.04 -19.51 -23.09
N GLY A 11 4.24 -20.48 -22.63
CA GLY A 11 3.75 -20.46 -21.27
C GLY A 11 4.84 -20.94 -20.33
N TYR A 12 5.38 -20.06 -19.48
CA TYR A 12 6.22 -20.47 -18.37
C TYR A 12 5.46 -21.52 -17.57
N THR A 13 6.08 -22.68 -17.35
CA THR A 13 5.49 -23.72 -16.52
C THR A 13 5.29 -23.18 -15.11
N GLU A 14 4.32 -23.71 -14.36
CA GLU A 14 4.07 -23.33 -12.97
C GLU A 14 5.34 -23.48 -12.10
N ALA A 15 6.22 -24.41 -12.47
CA ALA A 15 7.54 -24.59 -11.89
C ALA A 15 8.51 -23.43 -12.20
N ALA A 16 8.50 -22.90 -13.44
CA ALA A 16 9.31 -21.75 -13.83
C ALA A 16 8.81 -20.43 -13.18
N LEU A 17 7.49 -20.29 -12.98
CA LEU A 17 6.94 -19.17 -12.21
C LEU A 17 7.31 -19.25 -10.72
N LYS A 18 7.32 -20.46 -10.14
CA LYS A 18 7.80 -20.70 -8.77
C LYS A 18 9.31 -20.48 -8.63
N SER A 19 10.12 -20.88 -9.62
CA SER A 19 11.58 -20.69 -9.57
C SER A 19 11.95 -19.21 -9.71
N MET A 20 11.33 -18.47 -10.65
CA MET A 20 11.52 -17.02 -10.73
C MET A 20 11.09 -16.31 -9.44
N GLY A 21 9.95 -16.66 -8.86
CA GLY A 21 9.51 -16.07 -7.59
C GLY A 21 10.45 -16.35 -6.41
N ALA A 22 11.16 -17.49 -6.41
CA ALA A 22 12.14 -17.84 -5.39
C ALA A 22 13.46 -17.07 -5.57
N ASP A 23 13.95 -16.97 -6.81
CA ASP A 23 15.23 -16.31 -7.13
C ASP A 23 15.17 -14.78 -6.98
N TYR A 24 14.03 -14.16 -7.32
CA TYR A 24 13.82 -12.71 -7.11
C TYR A 24 13.83 -12.31 -5.64
N ASP A 25 13.42 -13.22 -4.76
CA ASP A 25 13.20 -12.94 -3.35
C ASP A 25 14.44 -13.27 -2.49
N GLU A 26 15.43 -13.97 -3.05
CA GLU A 26 16.71 -14.25 -2.39
C GLU A 26 17.71 -13.09 -2.52
N HIS A 27 17.67 -12.34 -3.64
CA HIS A 27 18.58 -11.23 -3.93
C HIS A 27 18.05 -9.86 -3.50
N ASN A 28 16.78 -9.74 -3.10
CA ASN A 28 16.26 -8.49 -2.56
C ASN A 28 16.61 -8.38 -1.05
N PRO A 29 17.53 -7.49 -0.65
CA PRO A 29 17.94 -7.37 0.75
C PRO A 29 16.76 -7.01 1.68
N THR A 30 15.75 -6.29 1.16
CA THR A 30 14.57 -5.90 1.92
C THR A 30 13.66 -7.08 2.24
N SER A 31 13.42 -7.99 1.29
CA SER A 31 12.56 -9.15 1.54
C SER A 31 13.22 -10.15 2.50
N ARG A 32 14.54 -10.32 2.40
CA ARG A 32 15.32 -11.10 3.37
C ARG A 32 15.23 -10.53 4.78
N GLN A 33 15.33 -9.21 4.94
CA GLN A 33 15.17 -8.54 6.22
C GLN A 33 13.74 -8.71 6.78
N LEU A 34 12.72 -8.57 5.94
CA LEU A 34 11.32 -8.79 6.32
C LEU A 34 11.06 -10.22 6.78
N ARG A 35 11.59 -11.23 6.07
CA ARG A 35 11.50 -12.65 6.46
C ARG A 35 12.13 -12.90 7.82
N ARG A 36 13.34 -12.38 8.05
CA ARG A 36 14.03 -12.49 9.35
C ARG A 36 13.24 -11.85 10.48
N ARG A 37 12.68 -10.65 10.26
CA ARG A 37 11.85 -9.96 11.26
C ARG A 37 10.58 -10.74 11.58
N ARG A 38 9.89 -11.27 10.56
CA ARG A 38 8.72 -12.13 10.74
C ARG A 38 9.06 -13.38 11.55
N ALA A 39 10.15 -14.06 11.22
CA ALA A 39 10.61 -15.24 11.95
C ALA A 39 10.97 -14.94 13.41
N ALA A 40 11.60 -13.80 13.68
CA ALA A 40 11.89 -13.35 15.04
C ALA A 40 10.59 -13.02 15.82
N SER A 41 9.62 -12.37 15.17
CA SER A 41 8.35 -12.01 15.79
C SER A 41 7.58 -13.24 16.27
N TRP A 42 7.59 -14.34 15.51
CA TRP A 42 6.95 -15.59 15.90
C TRP A 42 7.50 -16.22 17.18
N ARG A 43 8.70 -15.85 17.62
CA ARG A 43 9.31 -16.34 18.87
C ARG A 43 8.95 -15.48 20.09
N MET A 44 8.30 -14.33 19.88
CA MET A 44 7.86 -13.46 20.98
C MET A 44 6.46 -13.84 21.42
N GLU A 45 6.14 -13.53 22.68
CA GLU A 45 4.79 -13.67 23.21
C GLU A 45 3.83 -12.75 22.44
N PRO A 46 2.60 -13.18 22.12
CA PRO A 46 1.60 -12.30 21.52
C PRO A 46 1.35 -11.08 22.40
N LEU A 47 1.19 -9.92 21.77
CA LEU A 47 0.74 -8.69 22.40
C LEU A 47 -0.71 -8.85 22.86
N THR A 48 -1.17 -7.92 23.70
CA THR A 48 -2.58 -7.82 24.12
C THR A 48 -3.55 -7.70 22.93
N SER A 49 -3.07 -7.21 21.78
CA SER A 49 -3.81 -7.16 20.53
C SER A 49 -3.95 -8.52 19.81
N GLY A 50 -3.33 -9.60 20.31
CA GLY A 50 -3.29 -10.92 19.68
C GLY A 50 -2.21 -11.09 18.61
N HIS A 51 -1.47 -10.04 18.26
CA HIS A 51 -0.41 -10.06 17.26
C HIS A 51 0.98 -10.25 17.88
N ARG A 52 1.92 -10.89 17.17
CA ARG A 52 3.29 -11.12 17.66
C ARG A 52 4.35 -10.12 17.17
N ASP A 53 4.09 -9.38 16.09
CA ASP A 53 5.03 -8.36 15.60
C ASP A 53 4.68 -6.99 16.23
N PRO A 54 5.59 -6.36 16.99
CA PRO A 54 5.37 -5.07 17.62
C PRO A 54 5.40 -3.91 16.62
N TRP A 55 5.91 -4.14 15.39
CA TRP A 55 5.94 -3.11 14.35
C TRP A 55 4.69 -3.05 13.49
N GLN A 56 3.72 -3.91 13.73
CA GLN A 56 2.53 -3.96 12.89
C GLN A 56 1.44 -3.02 13.41
N ARG A 57 1.21 -1.94 12.64
CA ARG A 57 0.03 -1.05 12.72
C ARG A 57 -1.24 -1.76 12.22
N TYR A 58 -1.58 -2.89 12.82
CA TYR A 58 -2.71 -3.70 12.33
C TYR A 58 -4.07 -3.13 12.71
N ASN A 59 -4.12 -2.37 13.80
CA ASN A 59 -5.36 -1.88 14.38
C ASN A 59 -5.32 -0.36 14.54
N ASP A 60 -4.56 0.35 13.69
CA ASP A 60 -4.72 1.81 13.63
C ASP A 60 -6.19 2.05 13.25
N PRO A 61 -6.98 2.71 14.13
CA PRO A 61 -8.40 2.88 13.88
C PRO A 61 -8.58 3.67 12.59
N GLU A 62 -9.61 3.32 11.81
CA GLU A 62 -9.96 4.17 10.68
C GLU A 62 -10.18 5.61 11.16
N PRO A 63 -9.68 6.61 10.40
CA PRO A 63 -9.86 8.01 10.79
C PRO A 63 -11.36 8.31 10.89
N SER A 64 -11.75 9.00 11.95
CA SER A 64 -13.14 9.43 12.09
C SER A 64 -13.52 10.41 10.98
N GLU A 65 -14.80 10.46 10.61
CA GLU A 65 -15.30 11.38 9.58
C GLU A 65 -14.89 12.84 9.85
N ARG A 66 -14.95 13.26 11.12
CA ARG A 66 -14.50 14.60 11.56
C ARG A 66 -13.02 14.85 11.27
N LEU A 67 -12.18 13.84 11.43
CA LEU A 67 -10.75 13.95 11.18
C LEU A 67 -10.45 13.98 9.69
N VAL A 68 -11.21 13.24 8.88
CA VAL A 68 -11.15 13.30 7.42
C VAL A 68 -11.57 14.68 6.90
N ASP A 69 -12.66 15.24 7.42
CA ASP A 69 -13.14 16.58 7.05
C ASP A 69 -12.13 17.66 7.44
N GLY A 70 -11.59 17.59 8.67
CA GLY A 70 -10.56 18.52 9.12
C GLY A 70 -9.29 18.43 8.28
N TYR A 71 -8.92 17.23 7.81
CA TYR A 71 -7.79 17.07 6.91
C TYR A 71 -8.06 17.65 5.52
N ARG A 72 -9.25 17.44 4.96
CA ARG A 72 -9.68 18.06 3.69
C ARG A 72 -9.58 19.59 3.77
N ASP A 73 -10.13 20.18 4.83
CA ASP A 73 -10.14 21.63 5.02
C ASP A 73 -8.70 22.16 5.21
N ALA A 74 -7.83 21.41 5.90
CA ALA A 74 -6.42 21.75 6.03
C ALA A 74 -5.68 21.71 4.67
N ILE A 75 -5.94 20.72 3.82
CA ILE A 75 -5.35 20.68 2.46
C ILE A 75 -5.80 21.91 1.66
N ALA A 76 -7.09 22.24 1.69
CA ALA A 76 -7.63 23.39 0.98
C ALA A 76 -7.01 24.71 1.48
N HIS A 77 -6.93 24.89 2.80
CA HIS A 77 -6.33 26.08 3.42
C HIS A 77 -4.85 26.23 3.08
N LEU A 78 -4.07 25.15 3.23
CA LEU A 78 -2.65 25.17 2.87
C LEU A 78 -2.44 25.41 1.38
N GLY A 79 -3.28 24.81 0.53
CA GLY A 79 -3.28 25.05 -0.91
C GLY A 79 -3.54 26.50 -1.28
N PHE A 80 -4.49 27.17 -0.60
CA PHE A 80 -4.74 28.61 -0.76
C PHE A 80 -3.51 29.47 -0.40
N LEU A 81 -2.73 29.05 0.61
CA LEU A 81 -1.48 29.70 0.98
C LEU A 81 -0.29 29.33 0.08
N GLY A 82 -0.49 28.52 -0.96
CA GLY A 82 0.58 28.02 -1.82
C GLY A 82 1.47 26.96 -1.18
N LEU A 83 1.07 26.41 -0.03
CA LEU A 83 1.75 25.34 0.68
C LEU A 83 1.21 23.96 0.28
N THR A 84 1.98 22.92 0.58
CA THR A 84 1.58 21.53 0.34
C THR A 84 1.44 20.81 1.69
N ALA A 85 0.24 20.30 1.97
CA ALA A 85 -0.03 19.53 3.18
C ALA A 85 0.79 18.24 3.23
N ALA A 86 1.19 17.77 4.41
CA ALA A 86 1.84 16.47 4.54
C ALA A 86 0.88 15.33 4.17
N PRO A 87 1.36 14.23 3.55
CA PRO A 87 0.51 13.16 3.05
C PRO A 87 0.13 12.23 4.21
N ARG A 88 -1.14 12.28 4.62
CA ARG A 88 -1.67 11.39 5.66
C ARG A 88 -2.49 10.29 5.01
N ILE A 89 -1.84 9.14 4.82
CA ILE A 89 -2.36 8.03 4.01
C ILE A 89 -3.73 7.50 4.49
N PRO A 90 -4.02 7.32 5.78
CA PRO A 90 -5.34 6.85 6.23
C PRO A 90 -6.48 7.78 5.78
N GLU A 91 -6.28 9.08 5.95
CA GLU A 91 -7.25 10.13 5.61
C GLU A 91 -7.36 10.29 4.10
N MET A 92 -6.24 10.24 3.37
CA MET A 92 -6.25 10.24 1.90
C MET A 92 -7.02 9.03 1.33
N ARG A 93 -6.87 7.84 1.91
CA ARG A 93 -7.65 6.66 1.52
C ARG A 93 -9.13 6.81 1.85
N ALA A 94 -9.47 7.39 3.00
CA ALA A 94 -10.86 7.67 3.36
C ALA A 94 -11.51 8.67 2.38
N MET A 95 -10.82 9.79 2.10
CA MET A 95 -11.20 10.77 1.08
C MET A 95 -11.35 10.13 -0.31
N TRP A 96 -10.42 9.25 -0.69
CA TRP A 96 -10.49 8.54 -1.97
C TRP A 96 -11.75 7.67 -2.08
N ARG A 97 -12.13 6.96 -1.00
CA ARG A 97 -13.35 6.14 -0.99
C ARG A 97 -14.62 6.99 -1.08
N ARG A 98 -14.63 8.22 -0.55
CA ARG A 98 -15.77 9.15 -0.64
C ARG A 98 -16.06 9.66 -2.06
N GLY A 99 -15.04 9.74 -2.92
CA GLY A 99 -15.23 10.18 -4.30
C GLY A 99 -15.29 11.70 -4.48
N GLY A 100 -15.68 12.15 -5.67
CA GLY A 100 -15.97 13.56 -5.94
C GLY A 100 -14.78 14.51 -5.77
N ASP A 101 -15.01 15.63 -5.07
CA ASP A 101 -13.98 16.63 -4.77
C ASP A 101 -12.86 16.09 -3.89
N ASP A 102 -13.19 15.19 -2.96
CA ASP A 102 -12.21 14.57 -2.06
C ASP A 102 -11.17 13.76 -2.86
N GLN A 103 -11.60 13.00 -3.88
CA GLN A 103 -10.68 12.30 -4.79
C GLN A 103 -9.80 13.25 -5.61
N ARG A 104 -10.36 14.38 -6.08
CA ARG A 104 -9.59 15.39 -6.83
C ARG A 104 -8.48 15.98 -5.96
N LEU A 105 -8.80 16.32 -4.71
CA LEU A 105 -7.85 16.82 -3.71
C LEU A 105 -6.75 15.80 -3.42
N VAL A 106 -7.11 14.53 -3.20
CA VAL A 106 -6.14 13.46 -2.93
C VAL A 106 -5.18 13.25 -4.08
N ARG A 107 -5.68 13.22 -5.33
CA ARG A 107 -4.83 13.06 -6.52
C ARG A 107 -3.84 14.21 -6.68
N MET A 108 -4.32 15.45 -6.59
CA MET A 108 -3.46 16.63 -6.62
C MET A 108 -2.39 16.56 -5.53
N LEU A 109 -2.76 16.15 -4.31
CA LEU A 109 -1.81 16.02 -3.21
C LEU A 109 -0.78 14.92 -3.45
N ALA A 110 -1.20 13.77 -3.97
CA ALA A 110 -0.35 12.64 -4.30
C ALA A 110 0.69 13.01 -5.38
N GLU A 111 0.26 13.73 -6.42
CA GLU A 111 1.13 14.25 -7.48
C GLU A 111 2.21 15.18 -6.91
N ARG A 112 1.85 16.10 -6.01
CA ARG A 112 2.83 17.03 -5.39
C ARG A 112 3.86 16.35 -4.51
N TRP A 113 3.54 15.20 -3.96
CA TRP A 113 4.45 14.41 -3.12
C TRP A 113 5.17 13.30 -3.88
N GLU A 114 4.92 13.16 -5.18
CA GLU A 114 5.43 12.04 -5.99
C GLU A 114 5.04 10.66 -5.39
N ILE A 115 3.95 10.62 -4.62
CA ILE A 115 3.38 9.38 -4.10
C ILE A 115 2.53 8.84 -5.23
N ALA A 116 3.04 7.84 -5.96
CA ALA A 116 2.25 7.13 -6.96
C ALA A 116 0.97 6.60 -6.30
N ALA A 117 -0.18 7.14 -6.71
CA ALA A 117 -1.51 6.80 -6.24
C ALA A 117 -2.05 5.55 -6.95
#